data_AF-A0A843KMC1-F1
#
_entry.id   AF-A0A843KMC1-F1
#
_cell.length_a   1.000
_cell.length_b   1.000
_cell.length_c   1.000
_cell.angle_alpha   90.00
_cell.angle_beta   90.00
_cell.angle_gamma   90.00
#
_symmetry.space_group_name_H-M   'P 1'
#
loop_
_entity.id
_entity.type
_entity.pdbx_description
1 polymer ?
#
loop_
_entity_poly.entity_id
_entity_poly.type
_entity_poly.pdbx_seq_one_letter_code
_entity_poly.pdbx_strand_id
1 'polypeptide(L)' 'IINTPTYSSGSRRDGYMMRRLAVELEIPFLTTVHGAKATVCAIKRARQGDLKVRDIASYH' A
#
# COMPACT_ATOMS: atom_id res chain seq x y z
N ILE A 1 2.55 -8.13 0.81
CA ILE A 1 1.36 -8.80 1.36
C ILE A 1 0.14 -7.90 1.16
N ILE A 2 -0.98 -8.44 0.66
CA ILE A 2 -2.28 -7.74 0.63
C ILE A 2 -3.19 -8.48 1.60
N ASN A 3 -3.51 -7.84 2.73
CA ASN A 3 -4.46 -8.33 3.71
C ASN A 3 -5.72 -7.47 3.61
N THR A 4 -6.86 -8.07 3.31
CA THR A 4 -8.16 -7.37 3.28
C THR A 4 -9.00 -7.87 4.46
N PRO A 5 -8.78 -7.34 5.68
CA PRO A 5 -9.41 -7.90 6.87
C PRO A 5 -10.92 -7.70 6.81
N THR A 6 -11.65 -8.75 7.18
CA THR A 6 -13.07 -8.69 7.53
C THR A 6 -13.20 -8.45 9.04
N TYR A 7 -14.33 -7.89 9.49
CA TYR A 7 -14.56 -7.57 10.92
C TYR A 7 -14.81 -8.83 11.77
N SER A 8 -13.82 -9.71 11.88
CA SER A 8 -13.82 -10.83 12.83
C SER A 8 -12.77 -10.60 13.92
N SER A 9 -13.07 -11.03 15.16
CA SER A 9 -12.19 -10.85 16.32
C SER A 9 -10.85 -11.58 16.16
N GLY A 10 -10.84 -12.77 15.54
CA GLY A 10 -9.63 -13.54 15.24
C GLY A 10 -8.73 -12.85 14.20
N SER A 11 -9.33 -12.38 13.09
CA SER A 11 -8.59 -11.68 12.03
C SER A 11 -7.91 -10.38 12.50
N ARG A 12 -8.39 -9.76 13.59
CA ARG A 12 -7.77 -8.57 14.19
C ARG A 12 -6.42 -8.88 14.85
N ARG A 13 -6.36 -9.95 15.65
CA ARG A 13 -5.16 -10.34 16.39
C ARG A 13 -4.06 -10.80 15.43
N ASP A 14 -4.40 -11.70 14.53
CA ASP A 14 -3.45 -12.22 13.54
C ASP A 14 -2.98 -11.10 12.61
N GLY A 15 -3.90 -10.26 12.13
CA GLY A 15 -3.57 -9.12 11.30
C GLY A 15 -2.63 -8.11 11.98
N TYR A 16 -2.71 -7.93 13.31
CA TYR A 16 -1.78 -7.08 14.05
C TYR A 16 -0.37 -7.68 14.09
N MET A 17 -0.26 -8.96 14.47
CA MET A 17 1.03 -9.67 14.55
C MET A 17 1.71 -9.73 13.17
N MET A 18 0.95 -10.04 12.12
CA MET A 18 1.46 -10.07 10.76
C MET A 18 1.95 -8.70 10.27
N ARG A 19 1.28 -7.60 10.63
CA ARG A 19 1.73 -6.24 10.28
C ARG A 19 3.03 -5.86 10.98
N ARG A 20 3.17 -6.20 12.26
CA ARG A 20 4.42 -5.97 13.02
C ARG A 20 5.59 -6.70 12.37
N LEU A 21 5.41 -7.99 12.11
CA LEU A 21 6.44 -8.80 11.47
C LEU A 21 6.81 -8.29 10.08
N ALA A 22 5.83 -7.84 9.29
CA ALA A 22 6.09 -7.30 7.96
C ALA A 22 6.94 -6.03 7.99
N VAL A 23 6.81 -5.18 9.03
CA VAL A 23 7.69 -4.02 9.21
C VAL A 23 9.11 -4.45 9.58
N GLU A 24 9.25 -5.40 10.51
CA GLU A 24 10.55 -5.93 10.94
C GLU A 24 11.33 -6.60 9.80
N LEU A 25 10.61 -7.20 8.84
CA LEU A 25 11.19 -7.86 7.68
C LEU A 25 11.24 -6.97 6.43
N GLU A 26 10.88 -5.69 6.54
CA GLU A 26 10.81 -4.74 5.40
C GLU A 26 9.92 -5.23 4.23
N ILE A 27 8.89 -6.03 4.55
CA ILE A 27 7.94 -6.55 3.58
C ILE A 27 6.77 -5.55 3.43
N PRO A 28 6.49 -5.04 2.22
CA PRO A 28 5.34 -4.17 2.00
C PRO A 28 4.02 -4.85 2.39
N PHE A 29 3.23 -4.19 3.25
CA PHE A 29 1.96 -4.72 3.77
C PHE A 29 0.80 -3.76 3.52
N LEU A 30 -0.18 -4.19 2.74
CA LEU A 30 -1.34 -3.39 2.34
C LEU A 30 -2.59 -3.92 3.02
N THR A 31 -3.39 -3.04 3.61
CA THR A 31 -4.61 -3.41 4.36
C THR A 31 -5.91 -3.18 3.59
N THR A 32 -5.84 -2.59 2.40
CA THR A 32 -7.03 -2.22 1.60
C THR A 32 -6.84 -2.54 0.13
N VAL A 33 -7.94 -2.90 -0.53
CA VAL A 33 -7.98 -3.10 -1.99
C VAL A 33 -7.61 -1.81 -2.73
N HIS A 34 -8.08 -0.66 -2.24
CA HIS A 34 -7.75 0.65 -2.80
C HIS A 34 -6.26 0.95 -2.74
N GLY A 35 -5.62 0.69 -1.60
CA GLY A 35 -4.17 0.81 -1.45
C GLY A 35 -3.42 -0.11 -2.41
N ALA A 36 -3.85 -1.36 -2.56
CA ALA A 36 -3.25 -2.28 -3.52
C ALA A 36 -3.36 -1.80 -4.97
N LYS A 37 -4.52 -1.28 -5.38
CA LYS A 37 -4.70 -0.67 -6.72
C LYS A 37 -3.75 0.51 -6.91
N ALA A 38 -3.65 1.40 -5.92
CA ALA A 38 -2.74 2.54 -5.97
C ALA A 38 -1.27 2.12 -6.08
N THR A 39 -0.83 1.11 -5.32
CA THR A 39 0.52 0.56 -5.40
C THR A 39 0.82 -0.02 -6.78
N VAL A 40 -0.11 -0.76 -7.38
CA VAL A 40 0.05 -1.27 -8.76
C VAL A 40 0.20 -0.13 -9.75
N CYS A 41 -0.62 0.92 -9.65
CA CYS A 41 -0.51 2.11 -10.50
C CYS A 41 0.84 2.81 -10.30
N ALA A 42 1.30 2.96 -9.06
CA ALA A 42 2.59 3.55 -8.75
C ALA A 42 3.75 2.75 -9.35
N ILE A 43 3.74 1.42 -9.21
CA ILE A 43 4.75 0.53 -9.81
C ILE A 43 4.73 0.66 -11.34
N LYS A 44 3.54 0.64 -11.97
CA LYS A 44 3.41 0.83 -13.42
C LYS A 44 4.00 2.17 -13.85
N ARG A 45 3.70 3.26 -13.14
CA ARG A 45 4.22 4.59 -13.48
C ARG A 45 5.72 4.72 -13.26
N ALA A 46 6.25 4.10 -12.21
CA ALA A 46 7.69 4.06 -11.93
C ALA A 46 8.45 3.28 -13.00
N ARG A 47 7.87 2.21 -13.54
CA ARG A 47 8.45 1.43 -14.65
C ARG A 47 8.43 2.17 -16.00
N GLN A 48 7.55 3.17 -16.17
CA GLN A 48 7.44 3.96 -17.40
C GLN A 48 8.48 5.08 -17.51
N GLY A 49 9.40 5.21 -16.56
CA GLY A 49 10.41 6.27 -16.54
C GLY A 49 9.95 7.53 -15.81
N ASP A 50 10.56 8.66 -16.15
CA ASP A 50 10.67 9.84 -15.27
C ASP A 50 9.41 10.26 -14.51
N LEU A 51 9.59 10.42 -13.20
CA LEU A 51 8.69 11.12 -12.32
C LEU A 51 8.81 12.61 -12.61
N LYS A 52 7.74 13.21 -13.16
CA LYS A 52 7.68 14.65 -13.44
C LYS A 52 7.09 15.36 -12.24
N VAL A 53 7.80 16.37 -11.72
CA VAL A 53 7.26 17.32 -10.75
C VAL A 53 6.39 18.32 -11.52
N ARG A 54 5.17 18.56 -11.06
CA ARG A 54 4.31 19.64 -11.57
C ARG A 54 4.16 20.69 -10.49
N ASP A 55 4.27 21.95 -10.89
CA ASP A 55 4.05 23.08 -10.01
C ASP A 55 2.58 23.12 -9.57
N ILE A 56 2.34 23.38 -8.29
CA ILE A 56 0.99 23.48 -7.72
C ILE A 56 0.23 24.68 -8.30
N ALA A 57 0.93 25.75 -8.68
CA ALA A 57 0.31 26.91 -9.33
C ALA A 57 -0.25 26.59 -10.73
N SER A 58 0.21 25.50 -11.36
CA SER A 58 -0.28 25.08 -12.69
C SER A 58 -1.66 24.40 -12.67
N TYR A 59 -2.26 24.21 -11.48
CA TYR A 59 -3.48 23.43 -11.29
C TYR A 59 -4.78 24.25 -11.24
N HIS A 60 -4.70 25.55 -11.59
CA HIS A 60 -5.77 26.57 -11.63
C HIS A 60 -7.20 26.07 -11.36
#